data_AF-A0A2V9TSB5-F1
#
_entry.id   AF-A0A2V9TSB5-F1
#
_cell.length_a   1.000
_cell.length_b   1.000
_cell.length_c   1.000
_cell.angle_alpha   90.00
_cell.angle_beta   90.00
_cell.angle_gamma   90.00
#
_symmetry.space_group_name_H-M   'P 1'
#
loop_
_entity.id
_entity.type
_entity.pdbx_description
1 polymer ?
#
loop_
_entity_poly.entity_id
_entity_poly.type
_entity_poly.pdbx_seq_one_letter_code
_entity_poly.pdbx_strand_id
1 'polypeptide(L)'
;MLPVAPTLDQTFVQKLIGARSEIHLVDQALPALAQSRAGIIASGTATVEAAVMGTPFVMVYRVSPLTYALGRPRVKVSHFAMVNLIAGEEVVTELVQDRFTAENVVSELQKIVPEGPDRRTMIEKLAEVKSRLRGEQRDHLHPAGRAAEAVLELVRGAQAGTPAPTSRI
;
A
#
# COMPACT_ATOMS: atom_id res chain seq x y z
N MET A 1 -10.57 0.72 15.50
CA MET A 1 -9.48 1.68 15.73
C MET A 1 -9.37 2.57 14.51
N LEU A 2 -9.11 3.87 14.67
CA LEU A 2 -8.90 4.81 13.58
C LEU A 2 -7.56 5.53 13.79
N PRO A 3 -6.52 5.17 13.02
CA PRO A 3 -5.25 5.87 13.08
C PRO A 3 -5.39 7.31 12.62
N VAL A 4 -4.80 8.25 13.37
CA VAL A 4 -4.76 9.68 13.01
C VAL A 4 -3.34 10.07 12.64
N ALA A 5 -3.15 10.63 11.45
CA ALA A 5 -1.85 11.10 11.01
C ALA A 5 -1.38 12.27 11.91
N PRO A 6 -0.08 12.39 12.23
CA PRO A 6 0.43 13.49 13.06
C PRO A 6 0.16 14.88 12.48
N THR A 7 -0.02 14.97 11.17
CA THR A 7 -0.33 16.21 10.43
C THR A 7 -1.81 16.59 10.48
N LEU A 8 -2.68 15.74 11.03
CA LEU A 8 -4.12 15.95 11.09
C LEU A 8 -4.54 16.31 12.51
N ASP A 9 -5.30 17.39 12.66
CA ASP A 9 -5.88 17.78 13.95
C ASP A 9 -6.86 16.72 14.44
N GLN A 10 -6.58 16.12 15.61
CA GLN A 10 -7.46 15.14 16.24
C GLN A 10 -8.84 15.72 16.54
N THR A 11 -8.94 17.03 16.83
CA THR A 11 -10.22 17.70 17.11
C THR A 11 -11.11 17.70 15.87
N PHE A 12 -10.52 17.91 14.69
CA PHE A 12 -11.24 17.81 13.42
C PHE A 12 -11.81 16.40 13.21
N VAL A 13 -11.01 15.36 13.45
CA VAL A 13 -11.47 13.97 13.35
C VAL A 13 -12.56 13.68 14.37
N GLN A 14 -12.40 14.14 15.62
CA GLN A 14 -13.38 13.97 16.69
C GLN A 14 -14.75 14.57 16.32
N LYS A 15 -14.76 15.74 15.66
CA LYS A 15 -16.00 16.37 15.17
C LYS A 15 -16.69 15.54 14.08
N LEU A 16 -15.93 14.89 13.20
CA LEU A 16 -16.50 14.04 12.15
C LEU A 16 -17.10 12.74 12.72
N ILE A 17 -16.44 12.13 13.70
CA ILE A 17 -16.94 10.88 14.32
C ILE A 17 -18.06 11.15 15.32
N GLY A 18 -18.14 12.36 15.90
CA GLY A 18 -19.13 12.76 16.88
C GLY A 18 -18.95 12.05 18.22
N ALA A 19 -20.05 11.70 18.87
CA ALA A 19 -20.07 11.02 20.18
C ALA A 19 -20.04 9.48 20.08
N ARG A 20 -19.58 8.91 18.95
CA ARG A 20 -19.52 7.46 18.77
C ARG A 20 -18.41 6.85 19.64
N SER A 21 -18.80 6.24 20.75
CA SER A 21 -17.87 5.64 21.73
C SER A 21 -17.16 4.39 21.21
N GLU A 22 -17.63 3.78 20.12
CA GLU A 22 -17.04 2.57 19.53
C GLU A 22 -15.80 2.86 18.67
N ILE A 23 -15.52 4.12 18.35
CA ILE A 23 -14.38 4.52 17.53
C ILE A 23 -13.23 5.02 18.42
N HIS A 24 -12.21 4.18 18.55
CA HIS A 24 -10.97 4.52 19.26
C HIS A 24 -9.95 5.14 18.32
N LEU A 25 -9.63 6.42 18.51
CA LEU A 25 -8.52 7.09 17.82
C LEU A 25 -7.18 6.58 18.34
N VAL A 26 -6.22 6.38 17.45
CA VAL A 26 -4.87 5.91 17.80
C VAL A 26 -3.81 6.64 16.99
N ASP A 27 -2.61 6.79 17.54
CA ASP A 27 -1.53 7.55 16.89
C ASP A 27 -0.65 6.67 15.99
N GLN A 28 -0.74 5.35 16.15
CA GLN A 28 0.17 4.38 15.52
C GLN A 28 -0.58 3.50 14.51
N ALA A 29 -0.46 3.83 13.22
CA ALA A 29 -1.18 3.15 12.14
C ALA A 29 -0.75 1.69 11.94
N LEU A 30 0.56 1.40 11.94
CA LEU A 30 1.08 0.05 11.67
C LEU A 30 0.71 -0.96 12.76
N PRO A 31 0.89 -0.69 14.06
CA PRO A 31 0.43 -1.59 15.11
C PRO A 31 -1.09 -1.80 15.10
N ALA A 32 -1.86 -0.74 14.84
CA ALA A 32 -3.32 -0.84 14.75
C ALA A 32 -3.73 -1.74 13.57
N LEU A 33 -3.09 -1.61 12.41
CA LEU A 33 -3.33 -2.45 11.25
C LEU A 33 -2.94 -3.92 11.50
N ALA A 34 -1.80 -4.16 12.14
CA ALA A 34 -1.32 -5.51 12.45
C ALA A 34 -2.23 -6.27 13.42
N GLN A 35 -2.93 -5.56 14.32
CA GLN A 35 -3.89 -6.14 15.26
C GLN A 35 -5.33 -6.15 14.73
N SER A 36 -5.58 -5.51 13.59
CA SER A 36 -6.91 -5.42 13.02
C SER A 36 -7.31 -6.72 12.33
N ARG A 37 -8.58 -7.09 12.49
CA ARG A 37 -9.16 -8.25 11.80
C ARG A 37 -9.33 -8.01 10.30
N ALA A 38 -9.70 -6.79 9.92
CA ALA A 38 -9.67 -6.28 8.56
C ALA A 38 -9.45 -4.76 8.57
N GLY A 39 -8.99 -4.20 7.44
CA GLY A 39 -8.77 -2.76 7.28
C GLY A 39 -9.60 -2.12 6.17
N ILE A 40 -9.86 -0.82 6.30
CA ILE A 40 -10.25 0.06 5.19
C ILE A 40 -9.02 0.92 4.89
N ILE A 41 -8.40 0.72 3.73
CA ILE A 41 -7.06 1.25 3.45
C ILE A 41 -7.10 2.10 2.19
N ALA A 42 -6.49 3.27 2.23
CA ALA A 42 -6.32 4.10 1.04
C ALA A 42 -5.38 3.44 0.02
N SER A 43 -5.40 3.87 -1.24
CA SER A 43 -4.33 3.51 -2.18
C SER A 43 -2.96 3.97 -1.66
N GLY A 44 -1.90 3.23 -2.03
CA GLY A 44 -0.52 3.55 -1.69
C GLY A 44 0.20 2.40 -0.97
N THR A 45 1.30 2.74 -0.30
CA THR A 45 2.19 1.76 0.37
C THR A 45 1.51 1.02 1.51
N ALA A 46 0.49 1.61 2.15
CA ALA A 46 -0.31 0.97 3.19
C ALA A 46 -0.95 -0.35 2.71
N THR A 47 -1.24 -0.48 1.42
CA THR A 47 -1.72 -1.74 0.84
C THR A 47 -0.66 -2.84 0.90
N VAL A 48 0.61 -2.51 0.65
CA VAL A 48 1.75 -3.43 0.74
C VAL A 48 2.04 -3.77 2.21
N GLU A 49 1.99 -2.79 3.10
CA GLU A 49 2.17 -3.00 4.54
C GLU A 49 1.12 -3.99 5.09
N ALA A 50 -0.15 -3.84 4.69
CA ALA A 50 -1.22 -4.77 5.04
C ALA A 50 -0.97 -6.20 4.52
N ALA A 51 -0.51 -6.34 3.27
CA ALA A 51 -0.16 -7.64 2.71
C ALA A 51 1.00 -8.31 3.46
N VAL A 52 2.04 -7.54 3.82
CA VAL A 52 3.17 -8.04 4.61
C VAL A 52 2.72 -8.51 5.99
N MET A 53 1.77 -7.80 6.61
CA MET A 53 1.15 -8.19 7.89
C MET A 53 0.15 -9.34 7.76
N GLY A 54 -0.35 -9.62 6.55
CA GLY A 54 -1.39 -10.62 6.31
C GLY A 54 -2.78 -10.17 6.77
N THR A 55 -3.00 -8.85 6.90
CA THR A 55 -4.29 -8.29 7.33
C THR A 55 -5.21 -8.12 6.12
N PRO A 56 -6.37 -8.79 6.04
CA PRO A 56 -7.35 -8.58 4.98
C PRO A 56 -7.85 -7.14 4.94
N PHE A 57 -8.16 -6.60 3.76
CA PHE A 57 -8.63 -5.22 3.65
C PHE A 57 -9.44 -4.94 2.40
N VAL A 58 -10.17 -3.83 2.43
CA VAL A 58 -10.83 -3.21 1.29
C VAL A 58 -10.08 -1.93 0.94
N MET A 59 -9.74 -1.75 -0.32
CA MET A 59 -9.06 -0.53 -0.77
C MET A 59 -10.10 0.54 -1.15
N VAL A 60 -9.93 1.75 -0.63
CA VAL A 60 -10.79 2.89 -0.94
C VAL A 60 -9.98 4.05 -1.51
N TYR A 61 -10.49 4.74 -2.52
CA TYR A 61 -9.82 5.93 -3.03
C TYR A 61 -10.77 6.92 -3.69
N ARG A 62 -10.61 8.21 -3.38
CA ARG A 62 -11.36 9.31 -4.01
C ARG A 62 -10.44 10.52 -4.16
N VAL A 63 -10.37 11.03 -5.38
CA VAL A 63 -9.74 12.33 -5.71
C VAL A 63 -10.80 13.30 -6.21
N SER A 64 -10.45 14.58 -6.35
CA SER A 64 -11.40 15.58 -6.85
C SER A 64 -11.98 15.17 -8.21
N PRO A 65 -13.27 15.46 -8.50
CA PRO A 65 -13.88 15.10 -9.78
C PRO A 65 -13.13 15.68 -10.98
N LEU A 66 -12.59 16.90 -10.85
CA LEU A 66 -11.79 17.54 -11.89
C LEU A 66 -10.46 16.79 -12.12
N THR A 67 -9.75 16.45 -11.04
CA THR A 67 -8.52 15.63 -11.11
C THR A 67 -8.81 14.29 -11.77
N TYR A 68 -9.93 13.65 -11.42
CA TYR A 68 -10.32 12.38 -11.99
C TYR A 68 -10.67 12.50 -13.47
N ALA A 69 -11.49 13.46 -13.87
CA ALA A 69 -11.89 13.66 -15.25
C ALA A 69 -10.70 13.94 -16.18
N LEU A 70 -9.74 14.75 -15.73
CA LEU A 70 -8.53 15.09 -16.50
C LEU A 70 -7.48 13.97 -16.49
N GLY A 71 -7.38 13.23 -15.38
CA GLY A 71 -6.41 12.16 -15.19
C GLY A 71 -6.84 10.82 -15.79
N ARG A 72 -8.14 10.50 -15.77
CA ARG A 72 -8.66 9.15 -16.09
C ARG A 72 -8.26 8.64 -17.49
N PRO A 73 -8.30 9.45 -18.56
CA PRO A 73 -7.87 8.99 -19.89
C PRO A 73 -6.37 8.61 -19.97
N ARG A 74 -5.56 9.06 -19.02
CA ARG A 74 -4.10 8.83 -18.98
C ARG A 74 -3.69 7.66 -18.08
N VAL A 75 -4.61 7.16 -17.25
CA VAL A 75 -4.36 6.04 -16.33
C VAL A 75 -4.49 4.73 -17.10
N LYS A 76 -3.36 4.09 -17.41
CA LYS A 76 -3.26 2.80 -18.12
C LYS A 76 -3.16 1.58 -17.20
N VAL A 77 -3.20 1.76 -15.89
CA VAL A 77 -3.09 0.65 -14.93
C VAL A 77 -4.46 -0.03 -14.74
N SER A 78 -4.46 -1.35 -14.64
CA SER A 78 -5.66 -2.17 -14.42
C SER A 78 -6.15 -2.12 -12.96
N HIS A 79 -5.27 -1.76 -12.02
CA HIS A 79 -5.52 -1.75 -10.58
C HIS A 79 -4.93 -0.49 -9.91
N PHE A 80 -5.51 -0.09 -8.79
CA PHE A 80 -5.05 1.05 -7.97
C PHE A 80 -4.34 0.61 -6.69
N ALA A 81 -4.65 -0.56 -6.15
CA ALA A 81 -3.95 -1.11 -4.99
C ALA A 81 -2.62 -1.72 -5.44
N MET A 82 -1.52 -1.41 -4.74
CA MET A 82 -0.21 -1.96 -5.10
C MET A 82 -0.21 -3.50 -5.02
N VAL A 83 -0.97 -4.08 -4.09
CA VAL A 83 -1.10 -5.54 -3.97
C VAL A 83 -1.70 -6.18 -5.21
N ASN A 84 -2.72 -5.57 -5.81
CA ASN A 84 -3.36 -6.07 -7.02
C ASN A 84 -2.43 -5.88 -8.23
N LEU A 85 -1.69 -4.77 -8.29
CA LEU A 85 -0.65 -4.54 -9.30
C LEU A 85 0.46 -5.59 -9.24
N ILE A 86 0.93 -5.95 -8.04
CA ILE A 86 1.95 -6.98 -7.83
C ILE A 86 1.41 -8.38 -8.17
N ALA A 87 0.15 -8.65 -7.83
CA ALA A 87 -0.51 -9.92 -8.15
C ALA A 87 -0.81 -10.08 -9.65
N GLY A 88 -1.06 -8.98 -10.35
CA GLY A 88 -1.59 -9.00 -11.71
C GLY A 88 -3.07 -9.40 -11.77
N GLU A 89 -3.74 -9.47 -10.62
CA GLU A 89 -5.15 -9.81 -10.48
C GLU A 89 -5.75 -9.10 -9.26
N GLU A 90 -7.08 -9.16 -9.13
CA GLU A 90 -7.78 -8.63 -7.96
C GLU A 90 -7.60 -9.58 -6.76
N VAL A 91 -6.75 -9.16 -5.81
CA VAL A 91 -6.56 -9.78 -4.49
C VAL A 91 -7.47 -9.14 -3.45
N VAL A 92 -7.63 -7.82 -3.54
CA VAL A 92 -8.51 -7.02 -2.66
C VAL A 92 -9.48 -6.19 -3.48
N THR A 93 -10.72 -6.05 -3.00
CA THR A 93 -11.73 -5.23 -3.65
C THR A 93 -11.32 -3.75 -3.66
N GLU A 94 -11.43 -3.11 -4.83
CA GLU A 94 -11.11 -1.70 -5.03
C GLU A 94 -12.34 -0.81 -5.18
N LEU A 95 -12.69 -0.07 -4.14
CA LEU A 95 -13.79 0.89 -4.14
C LEU A 95 -13.26 2.30 -4.47
N VAL A 96 -13.29 2.64 -5.75
CA VAL A 96 -12.73 3.88 -6.29
C VAL A 96 -13.84 4.79 -6.81
N GLN A 97 -13.72 6.10 -6.54
CA GLN A 97 -14.69 7.13 -6.93
C GLN A 97 -16.12 6.77 -6.54
N ASP A 98 -17.05 6.63 -7.49
CA ASP A 98 -18.46 6.40 -7.22
C ASP A 98 -18.73 5.08 -6.51
N ARG A 99 -17.81 4.11 -6.61
CA ARG A 99 -17.89 2.85 -5.83
C ARG A 99 -17.53 3.01 -4.37
N PHE A 100 -16.85 4.10 -3.97
CA PHE A 100 -16.54 4.37 -2.58
C PHE A 100 -17.76 4.95 -1.85
N THR A 101 -18.69 4.07 -1.48
CA THR A 101 -19.86 4.36 -0.66
C THR A 101 -19.80 3.56 0.64
N ALA A 102 -20.52 4.01 1.66
CA ALA A 102 -20.56 3.31 2.95
C ALA A 102 -21.15 1.90 2.79
N GLU A 103 -22.18 1.76 1.97
CA GLU A 103 -22.87 0.51 1.69
C GLU A 103 -21.92 -0.51 1.05
N ASN A 104 -21.15 -0.08 0.05
CA ASN A 104 -20.18 -0.96 -0.61
C ASN A 104 -19.06 -1.36 0.35
N VAL A 105 -18.53 -0.41 1.14
CA VAL A 105 -17.49 -0.71 2.14
C VAL A 105 -17.98 -1.75 3.14
N VAL A 106 -19.19 -1.57 3.69
CA VAL A 106 -19.78 -2.51 4.65
C VAL A 106 -20.00 -3.88 4.00
N SER A 107 -20.54 -3.92 2.79
CA SER A 107 -20.77 -5.16 2.04
C SER A 107 -19.47 -5.96 1.84
N GLU A 108 -18.39 -5.30 1.42
CA GLU A 108 -17.10 -5.97 1.23
C GLU A 108 -16.47 -6.39 2.56
N LEU A 109 -16.58 -5.58 3.61
CA LEU A 109 -16.12 -5.94 4.95
C LEU A 109 -16.86 -7.15 5.51
N GLN A 110 -18.16 -7.29 5.26
CA GLN A 110 -18.95 -8.44 5.71
C GLN A 110 -18.47 -9.78 5.13
N LYS A 111 -17.75 -9.77 4.00
CA LYS A 111 -17.16 -10.99 3.41
C LYS A 111 -15.85 -11.40 4.09
N ILE A 112 -15.05 -10.41 4.51
CA ILE A 112 -13.67 -10.65 4.97
C ILE A 112 -13.50 -10.54 6.48
N VAL A 113 -14.43 -9.88 7.19
CA VAL A 113 -14.40 -9.81 8.65
C VAL A 113 -14.75 -11.16 9.26
N PRO A 114 -15.85 -11.87 8.94
CA PRO A 114 -16.10 -13.20 9.48
C PRO A 114 -15.07 -14.24 9.02
N GLU A 115 -14.95 -15.35 9.75
CA GLU A 115 -14.25 -16.51 9.20
C GLU A 115 -15.03 -17.07 8.01
N GLY A 116 -14.34 -17.43 6.92
CA GLY A 116 -15.01 -17.84 5.69
C GLY A 116 -14.06 -18.13 4.52
N PRO A 117 -14.60 -18.65 3.40
CA PRO A 117 -13.81 -18.90 2.19
C PRO A 117 -13.20 -17.62 1.60
N ASP A 118 -13.94 -16.52 1.55
CA ASP A 118 -13.48 -15.24 0.99
C ASP A 118 -12.28 -14.69 1.78
N ARG A 119 -12.40 -14.69 3.11
CA ARG A 119 -11.30 -14.30 4.01
C ARG A 119 -10.05 -15.16 3.78
N ARG A 120 -10.19 -16.49 3.76
CA ARG A 120 -9.07 -17.42 3.58
C ARG A 120 -8.37 -17.20 2.24
N THR A 121 -9.16 -17.08 1.17
CA THR A 121 -8.66 -16.79 -0.18
C THR A 121 -7.86 -15.49 -0.21
N MET A 122 -8.38 -14.42 0.41
CA MET A 122 -7.66 -13.15 0.47
C MET A 122 -6.35 -13.28 1.25
N ILE A 123 -6.34 -13.96 2.40
CA ILE A 123 -5.11 -14.17 3.19
C ILE A 123 -4.06 -14.96 2.39
N GLU A 124 -4.47 -16.01 1.68
CA GLU A 124 -3.59 -16.82 0.83
C GLU A 124 -2.98 -15.98 -0.30
N LYS A 125 -3.81 -15.19 -1.01
CA LYS A 125 -3.34 -14.29 -2.06
C LYS A 125 -2.43 -13.17 -1.53
N LEU A 126 -2.72 -12.62 -0.35
CA LEU A 126 -1.83 -11.63 0.31
C LEU A 126 -0.48 -12.26 0.68
N ALA A 127 -0.46 -13.53 1.10
CA ALA A 127 0.77 -14.27 1.35
C ALA A 127 1.58 -14.50 0.07
N GLU A 128 0.91 -14.75 -1.06
CA GLU A 128 1.54 -14.83 -2.37
C GLU A 128 2.16 -13.50 -2.79
N VAL A 129 1.42 -12.39 -2.65
CA VAL A 129 1.95 -11.03 -2.90
C VAL A 129 3.19 -10.77 -2.04
N LYS A 130 3.15 -11.12 -0.75
CA LYS A 130 4.31 -11.02 0.16
C LYS A 130 5.51 -11.85 -0.30
N SER A 131 5.27 -13.03 -0.87
CA SER A 131 6.33 -13.86 -1.45
C SER A 131 6.96 -13.17 -2.67
N ARG A 132 6.14 -12.65 -3.60
CA ARG A 132 6.60 -11.95 -4.80
C ARG A 132 7.46 -10.73 -4.49
N LEU A 133 7.17 -10.00 -3.42
CA LEU A 133 7.97 -8.85 -2.96
C LEU A 133 9.42 -9.21 -2.58
N ARG A 134 9.70 -10.46 -2.22
CA ARG A 134 11.08 -10.89 -1.92
C ARG A 134 11.93 -11.05 -3.19
N GLY A 135 11.29 -11.24 -4.35
CA GLY A 135 11.94 -11.54 -5.62
C GLY A 135 12.28 -13.02 -5.80
N GLU A 136 12.59 -13.42 -7.03
CA GLU A 136 12.94 -14.82 -7.40
C GLU A 136 14.38 -15.21 -7.01
N GLN A 137 15.23 -14.21 -6.75
CA GLN A 137 16.67 -14.40 -6.56
C GLN A 137 17.00 -14.75 -5.10
N ARG A 138 17.67 -15.89 -4.93
CA ARG A 138 18.11 -16.46 -3.64
C ARG A 138 19.43 -15.84 -3.13
N ASP A 139 19.75 -14.60 -3.47
CA ASP A 139 20.85 -13.96 -2.77
C ASP A 139 20.44 -13.70 -1.30
N HIS A 140 21.40 -13.73 -0.39
CA HIS A 140 21.14 -13.52 1.04
C HIS A 140 20.97 -12.03 1.37
N LEU A 141 21.06 -11.14 0.38
CA LEU A 141 21.11 -9.70 0.59
C LEU A 141 19.68 -9.16 0.67
N HIS A 142 19.48 -8.33 1.70
CA HIS A 142 18.26 -7.54 1.82
C HIS A 142 18.12 -6.60 0.60
N PRO A 143 16.90 -6.21 0.17
CA PRO A 143 16.72 -5.23 -0.92
C PRO A 143 17.57 -3.96 -0.79
N ALA A 144 17.76 -3.47 0.45
CA ALA A 144 18.64 -2.35 0.74
C ALA A 144 20.13 -2.63 0.44
N GLY A 145 20.60 -3.86 0.69
CA GLY A 145 21.95 -4.31 0.36
C GLY A 145 22.19 -4.34 -1.15
N ARG A 146 21.24 -4.87 -1.92
CA ARG A 146 21.31 -4.85 -3.40
C ARG A 146 21.30 -3.43 -3.96
N ALA A 147 20.47 -2.56 -3.40
CA ALA A 147 20.47 -1.15 -3.78
C ALA A 147 21.83 -0.49 -3.49
N ALA A 148 22.44 -0.80 -2.33
CA ALA A 148 23.77 -0.31 -1.99
C ALA A 148 24.85 -0.83 -2.95
N GLU A 149 24.83 -2.11 -3.31
CA GLU A 149 25.76 -2.70 -4.29
C GLU A 149 25.62 -2.06 -5.67
N ALA A 150 24.39 -1.92 -6.18
CA ALA A 150 24.14 -1.26 -7.46
C ALA A 150 24.65 0.20 -7.48
N VAL A 151 24.49 0.93 -6.37
CA VAL A 151 25.06 2.28 -6.22
C VAL A 151 26.59 2.24 -6.22
N LEU A 152 27.20 1.30 -5.51
CA LEU A 152 28.66 1.14 -5.46
C LEU A 152 29.25 0.79 -6.83
N GLU A 153 28.58 -0.05 -7.61
CA GLU A 153 28.98 -0.39 -8.98
C GLU A 153 28.97 0.85 -9.90
N LEU A 154 27.91 1.67 -9.83
CA LEU A 154 27.83 2.91 -10.59
C LEU A 154 28.95 3.90 -10.22
N VAL A 155 29.27 4.01 -8.93
CA VAL A 155 30.36 4.87 -8.44
C VAL A 155 31.74 4.36 -8.91
N ARG A 156 31.99 3.06 -8.83
CA ARG A 156 33.25 2.44 -9.31
C ARG A 156 33.41 2.59 -10.82
N GLY A 157 32.33 2.39 -11.59
CA GLY A 157 32.32 2.59 -13.04
C GLY A 157 32.61 4.05 -13.45
N ALA A 158 32.07 5.03 -12.71
CA ALA A 158 32.36 6.44 -12.94
C ALA A 158 33.83 6.82 -12.67
N GLN A 159 34.47 6.21 -11.66
CA GLN A 159 35.88 6.46 -11.36
C GLN A 159 36.86 5.82 -12.36
N ALA A 160 36.48 4.71 -13.01
CA ALA A 160 37.29 4.07 -14.04
C ALA A 160 37.29 4.82 -15.40
N GLY A 161 36.37 5.78 -15.61
CA GLY A 161 36.14 6.47 -16.88
C GLY A 161 36.74 7.87 -17.03
N THR A 162 37.52 8.38 -16.07
CA THR A 162 38.14 9.72 -16.17
C THR A 162 39.59 9.60 -16.66
N PRO A 163 39.90 9.89 -17.95
CA PRO A 163 41.29 9.93 -18.40
C PRO A 163 42.03 11.11 -17.75
N ALA A 164 43.26 10.86 -17.29
CA ALA A 164 44.12 11.89 -16.72
C ALA A 164 44.37 13.03 -17.73
N PRO A 165 44.39 14.30 -17.30
CA PRO A 165 44.70 15.40 -18.20
C PRO A 165 46.13 15.25 -18.72
N THR A 166 46.28 15.00 -20.02
CA THR A 166 47.57 15.00 -20.70
C THR A 166 48.16 16.40 -20.63
N SER A 167 49.15 16.57 -19.74
CA SER A 167 50.10 17.67 -19.77
C SER A 167 50.83 17.65 -21.11
N ARG A 168 50.59 18.66 -21.97
CA ARG A 168 51.49 19.01 -23.07
C ARG A 168 52.32 20.20 -22.63
N ILE A 169 53.63 19.95 -22.55
CA ILE A 169 54.71 20.96 -22.55
C ILE A 169 54.80 21.55 -23.95
#